data_AF-A0A957V6P2-F1
#
_entry.id   AF-A0A957V6P2-F1
#
_cell.length_a   1.000
_cell.length_b   1.000
_cell.length_c   1.000
_cell.angle_alpha   90.00
_cell.angle_beta   90.00
_cell.angle_gamma   90.00
#
_symmetry.space_group_name_H-M   'P 1'
#
loop_
_entity.id
_entity.type
_entity.pdbx_description
1 polymer ?
#
loop_
_entity_poly.entity_id
_entity_poly.type
_entity_poly.pdbx_seq_one_letter_code
_entity_poly.pdbx_strand_id
1 'polypeptide(L)'
;MTIDTLPEKPRTRTKLGDYAGVLLSGFAMGSADVVPGVSGGTIAFILGIYEELIGSIRMVGQPVFWRALLRGEWRAAMRLVNALFLVVLGAGIVGAIFLLAPGIEWMLINQPVLIWSFFFGLVLASIVIVSTRIRRWSASRFIALFLGTAVAYWVVGLVPVQTPDTWWFLMLSGAIAICAMILPGISGSFIMVLLGKYHFFINAINERDFASLAFAAVGAAIGLVTFAQVLSWLFRRYHDITVATLAGFMIGSLREIWPWKETLESVVDPVGEIVPLVDRNILPAL
;
A
#
# COMPACT_ATOMS: atom_id res chain seq x y z
N MET A 1 18.27 -4.59 29.65
CA MET A 1 18.12 -4.34 28.20
C MET A 1 19.51 -4.39 27.59
N THR A 2 19.90 -5.53 27.01
CA THR A 2 21.21 -5.71 26.38
C THR A 2 21.27 -4.95 25.05
N ILE A 3 22.45 -4.44 24.74
CA ILE A 3 22.78 -3.52 23.64
C ILE A 3 22.44 -4.10 22.24
N ASP A 4 22.19 -5.41 22.14
CA ASP A 4 21.81 -6.11 20.92
C ASP A 4 20.32 -5.97 20.50
N THR A 5 19.52 -5.18 21.21
CA THR A 5 18.09 -4.94 20.86
C THR A 5 17.82 -3.60 20.19
N LEU A 6 18.87 -2.87 19.78
CA LEU A 6 18.71 -1.64 19.01
C LEU A 6 18.20 -1.96 17.59
N PRO A 7 17.25 -1.17 17.05
CA PRO A 7 16.77 -1.33 15.68
C PRO A 7 17.94 -1.25 14.71
N GLU A 8 17.94 -2.09 13.66
CA GLU A 8 18.87 -1.94 12.54
C GLU A 8 18.94 -0.47 12.15
N LYS A 9 20.16 0.09 12.24
CA LYS A 9 20.41 1.50 12.01
C LYS A 9 19.88 1.85 10.61
N PRO A 10 19.13 2.95 10.43
CA PRO A 10 18.66 3.36 9.11
C PRO A 10 19.83 3.37 8.12
N ARG A 11 19.62 2.85 6.91
CA ARG A 11 20.64 2.91 5.85
C ARG A 11 21.04 4.37 5.67
N THR A 12 22.29 4.68 6.03
CA THR A 12 22.80 6.05 5.93
C THR A 12 23.19 6.30 4.48
N ARG A 13 22.23 6.83 3.71
CA ARG A 13 22.51 7.37 2.37
C ARG A 13 23.37 8.62 2.52
N THR A 14 24.51 8.62 1.85
CA THR A 14 25.48 9.73 1.91
C THR A 14 25.69 10.37 0.55
N LYS A 15 25.27 9.71 -0.54
CA LYS A 15 25.44 10.20 -1.91
C LYS A 15 24.13 10.74 -2.46
N LEU A 16 24.22 11.81 -3.25
CA LEU A 16 23.07 12.43 -3.92
C LEU A 16 22.33 11.44 -4.83
N GLY A 17 23.07 10.55 -5.51
CA GLY A 17 22.50 9.51 -6.38
C GLY A 17 21.59 8.52 -5.64
N ASP A 18 21.87 8.24 -4.37
CA ASP A 18 21.03 7.35 -3.57
C ASP A 18 19.64 7.98 -3.33
N TYR A 19 19.59 9.31 -3.15
CA TYR A 19 18.32 10.05 -2.98
C TYR A 19 17.57 10.25 -4.30
N ALA A 20 18.28 10.39 -5.43
CA ALA A 20 17.64 10.35 -6.74
C ALA A 20 16.92 8.99 -6.96
N GLY A 21 17.54 7.88 -6.57
CA GLY A 21 16.91 6.56 -6.60
C GLY A 21 15.66 6.47 -5.72
N VAL A 22 15.68 7.07 -4.52
CA VAL A 22 14.50 7.15 -3.64
C VAL A 22 13.39 7.98 -4.25
N LEU A 23 13.71 9.13 -4.86
CA LEU A 23 12.74 10.00 -5.51
C LEU A 23 12.05 9.26 -6.65
N LEU A 24 12.82 8.59 -7.51
CA LEU A 24 12.29 7.77 -8.61
C LEU A 24 11.47 6.58 -8.09
N SER A 25 11.88 5.99 -6.97
CA SER A 25 11.10 4.92 -6.32
C SER A 25 9.76 5.44 -5.83
N GLY A 26 9.75 6.62 -5.21
CA GLY A 26 8.53 7.30 -4.80
C GLY A 26 7.64 7.63 -5.99
N PHE A 27 8.23 8.10 -7.09
CA PHE A 27 7.50 8.38 -8.33
C PHE A 27 6.85 7.11 -8.90
N ALA A 28 7.57 6.00 -8.95
CA ALA A 28 7.03 4.71 -9.38
C ALA A 28 5.92 4.20 -8.44
N MET A 29 6.07 4.38 -7.12
CA MET A 29 5.04 4.04 -6.14
C MET A 29 3.77 4.88 -6.36
N GLY A 30 3.89 6.19 -6.47
CA GLY A 30 2.74 7.07 -6.71
C GLY A 30 2.05 6.80 -8.05
N SER A 31 2.83 6.44 -9.09
CA SER A 31 2.26 6.03 -10.39
C SER A 31 1.37 4.78 -10.25
N ALA A 32 1.79 3.83 -9.39
CA ALA A 32 1.02 2.63 -9.10
C ALA A 32 -0.22 2.94 -8.25
N ASP A 33 -0.10 3.79 -7.23
CA ASP A 33 -1.21 4.14 -6.32
C ASP A 33 -2.34 4.92 -7.02
N VAL A 34 -2.07 5.56 -8.17
CA VAL A 34 -3.12 6.15 -9.02
C VAL A 34 -4.01 5.07 -9.64
N VAL A 35 -3.48 3.86 -9.88
CA VAL A 35 -4.23 2.78 -10.52
C VAL A 35 -4.96 1.93 -9.47
N PRO A 36 -6.29 1.82 -9.56
CA PRO A 36 -7.05 0.95 -8.67
C PRO A 36 -6.50 -0.49 -8.70
N GLY A 37 -6.41 -1.13 -7.54
CA GLY A 37 -5.89 -2.51 -7.43
C GLY A 37 -4.38 -2.70 -7.58
N VAL A 38 -3.60 -1.65 -7.84
CA VAL A 38 -2.14 -1.72 -7.79
C VAL A 38 -1.64 -0.97 -6.56
N SER A 39 -0.99 -1.67 -5.64
CA SER A 39 -0.42 -1.05 -4.43
C SER A 39 1.01 -0.60 -4.65
N GLY A 40 1.33 0.65 -4.32
CA GLY A 40 2.68 1.21 -4.25
C GLY A 40 3.59 0.42 -3.30
N GLY A 41 3.04 -0.27 -2.31
CA GLY A 41 3.78 -1.24 -1.48
C GLY A 41 4.46 -2.34 -2.30
N THR A 42 3.82 -2.79 -3.39
CA THR A 42 4.39 -3.76 -4.34
C THR A 42 5.62 -3.20 -5.02
N ILE A 43 5.54 -1.95 -5.51
CA ILE A 43 6.65 -1.26 -6.16
C ILE A 43 7.80 -1.03 -5.19
N ALA A 44 7.50 -0.58 -3.97
CA ALA A 44 8.48 -0.42 -2.90
C ALA A 44 9.25 -1.72 -2.61
N PHE A 45 8.55 -2.86 -2.69
CA PHE A 45 9.14 -4.17 -2.46
C PHE A 45 10.11 -4.55 -3.57
N ILE A 46 9.71 -4.41 -4.85
CA ILE A 46 10.57 -4.67 -6.02
C ILE A 46 11.84 -3.83 -5.93
N LEU A 47 11.69 -2.53 -5.70
CA LEU A 47 12.81 -1.58 -5.63
C LEU A 47 13.68 -1.75 -4.38
N GLY A 48 13.29 -2.64 -3.47
CA GLY A 48 14.10 -2.99 -2.29
C GLY A 48 14.10 -1.92 -1.19
N ILE A 49 13.17 -0.96 -1.27
CA ILE A 49 13.03 0.11 -0.27
C ILE A 49 11.93 -0.19 0.76
N TYR A 50 11.18 -1.28 0.58
CA TYR A 50 10.05 -1.64 1.44
C TYR A 50 10.42 -1.84 2.91
N GLU A 51 11.42 -2.67 3.21
CA GLU A 51 11.83 -2.90 4.59
C GLU A 51 12.38 -1.63 5.25
N GLU A 52 13.00 -0.74 4.47
CA GLU A 52 13.47 0.56 4.94
C GLU A 52 12.28 1.50 5.26
N LEU A 53 11.24 1.49 4.42
CA LEU A 53 9.98 2.21 4.68
C LEU A 53 9.31 1.72 5.96
N ILE A 54 9.10 0.41 6.09
CA ILE A 54 8.52 -0.19 7.30
C ILE A 54 9.37 0.10 8.54
N GLY A 55 10.70 0.00 8.42
CA GLY A 55 11.63 0.32 9.50
C GLY A 55 11.55 1.79 9.93
N SER A 56 11.43 2.71 8.97
CA SER A 56 11.32 4.15 9.23
C SER A 56 10.00 4.49 9.94
N ILE A 57 8.88 3.92 9.49
CA ILE A 57 7.55 4.11 10.11
C ILE A 57 7.52 3.50 11.51
N ARG A 58 8.08 2.30 11.68
CA ARG A 58 8.16 1.61 12.98
C ARG A 58 8.79 2.49 14.06
N MET A 59 9.79 3.29 13.72
CA MET A 59 10.52 4.13 14.68
C MET A 59 9.64 5.21 15.33
N VAL A 60 8.56 5.64 14.65
CA VAL A 60 7.57 6.55 15.22
C VAL A 60 6.88 5.92 16.44
N GLY A 61 6.67 4.61 16.45
CA GLY A 61 6.09 3.89 17.58
C GLY A 61 7.06 3.56 18.71
N GLN A 62 8.35 3.95 18.60
CA GLN A 62 9.35 3.63 19.61
C GLN A 62 9.47 4.75 20.66
N PRO A 63 9.54 4.43 21.97
CA PRO A 63 9.65 5.46 23.02
C PRO A 63 10.86 6.40 22.86
N VAL A 64 11.95 5.90 22.26
CA VAL A 64 13.16 6.71 22.01
C VAL A 64 12.90 7.89 21.06
N PHE A 65 12.01 7.73 20.08
CA PHE A 65 11.63 8.80 19.16
C PHE A 65 10.92 9.93 19.91
N TRP A 66 9.89 9.60 20.69
CA TRP A 66 9.14 10.58 21.48
C TRP A 66 10.00 11.24 22.56
N ARG A 67 10.90 10.51 23.21
CA ARG A 67 11.85 11.09 24.16
C ARG A 67 12.77 12.13 23.51
N ALA A 68 13.32 11.83 22.33
CA ALA A 68 14.15 12.77 21.59
C ALA A 68 13.34 14.01 21.16
N LEU A 69 12.11 13.80 20.68
CA LEU A 69 11.21 14.88 20.26
C LEU A 69 10.87 15.83 21.42
N LEU A 70 10.43 15.28 22.56
CA LEU A 70 10.03 16.04 23.75
C LEU A 70 11.20 16.76 24.43
N ARG A 71 12.44 16.28 24.24
CA ARG A 71 13.66 16.95 24.72
C ARG A 71 14.17 18.05 23.79
N GLY A 72 13.51 18.29 22.66
CA GLY A 72 13.97 19.25 21.66
C GLY A 72 15.15 18.78 20.81
N GLU A 73 15.49 17.49 20.87
CA GLU A 73 16.56 16.88 20.06
C GLU A 73 16.06 16.56 18.64
N TRP A 74 15.49 17.56 17.94
CA TRP A 74 14.81 17.38 16.64
C TRP A 74 15.67 16.67 15.60
N ARG A 75 16.96 17.01 15.52
CA ARG A 75 17.90 16.35 14.60
C ARG A 75 18.07 14.86 14.91
N ALA A 76 18.07 14.48 16.19
CA ALA A 76 18.15 13.08 16.58
C ALA A 76 16.83 12.35 16.28
N ALA A 77 15.69 12.96 16.60
CA ALA A 77 14.37 12.41 16.29
C ALA A 77 14.18 12.17 14.78
N MET A 78 14.55 13.14 13.93
CA MET A 78 14.46 13.01 12.46
C MET A 78 15.40 11.94 11.90
N ARG A 79 16.57 11.73 12.53
CA ARG A 79 17.48 10.64 12.15
C ARG A 79 16.93 9.27 12.54
N LEU A 80 16.23 9.15 13.66
CA LEU A 80 15.62 7.89 14.10
C LEU A 80 14.58 7.37 13.09
N VAL A 81 13.75 8.26 12.54
CA VAL A 81 12.70 7.90 11.57
C VAL A 81 13.15 7.98 10.12
N ASN A 82 14.45 8.21 9.86
CA ASN A 82 14.97 8.40 8.51
C ASN A 82 14.18 9.47 7.71
N ALA A 83 13.93 10.62 8.34
CA ALA A 83 12.99 11.63 7.82
C ALA A 83 13.32 12.08 6.39
N LEU A 84 14.60 12.20 6.03
CA LEU A 84 15.00 12.60 4.68
C LEU A 84 14.61 11.54 3.63
N PHE A 85 14.72 10.26 3.95
CA PHE A 85 14.21 9.20 3.06
C PHE A 85 12.69 9.32 2.87
N LEU A 86 11.93 9.50 3.97
CA LEU A 86 10.48 9.63 3.90
C LEU A 86 10.04 10.86 3.11
N VAL A 87 10.71 12.00 3.31
CA VAL A 87 10.41 13.25 2.59
C VAL A 87 10.71 13.11 1.10
N VAL A 88 11.87 12.55 0.73
CA VAL A 88 12.24 12.36 -0.69
C VAL A 88 11.33 11.34 -1.36
N LEU A 89 10.97 10.25 -0.66
CA LEU A 89 10.03 9.25 -1.16
C LEU A 89 8.64 9.87 -1.36
N GLY A 90 8.15 10.58 -0.35
CA GLY A 90 6.85 11.26 -0.39
C GLY A 90 6.79 12.32 -1.49
N ALA A 91 7.86 13.09 -1.70
CA ALA A 91 7.95 14.04 -2.81
C ALA A 91 7.81 13.33 -4.18
N GLY A 92 8.41 12.15 -4.33
CA GLY A 92 8.25 11.32 -5.53
C GLY A 92 6.80 10.86 -5.72
N ILE A 93 6.18 10.32 -4.67
CA ILE A 93 4.78 9.83 -4.70
C ILE A 93 3.83 10.98 -5.09
N VAL A 94 3.92 12.09 -4.38
CA VAL A 94 3.08 13.28 -4.62
C VAL A 94 3.32 13.83 -6.03
N GLY A 95 4.58 13.90 -6.46
CA GLY A 95 4.93 14.31 -7.82
C GLY A 95 4.28 13.41 -8.87
N ALA A 96 4.34 12.09 -8.71
CA ALA A 96 3.71 11.16 -9.66
C ALA A 96 2.20 11.31 -9.72
N ILE A 97 1.53 11.44 -8.57
CA ILE A 97 0.07 11.62 -8.52
C ILE A 97 -0.33 12.87 -9.31
N PHE A 98 0.29 14.01 -9.05
CA PHE A 98 -0.08 15.25 -9.76
C PHE A 98 0.27 15.23 -11.25
N LEU A 99 1.37 14.57 -11.64
CA LEU A 99 1.80 14.55 -13.04
C LEU A 99 1.06 13.51 -13.88
N LEU A 100 0.74 12.35 -13.31
CA LEU A 100 0.25 11.19 -14.07
C LEU A 100 -1.23 10.89 -13.87
N ALA A 101 -1.88 11.37 -12.80
CA ALA A 101 -3.28 11.06 -12.53
C ALA A 101 -4.20 11.30 -13.74
N PRO A 102 -4.17 12.47 -14.42
CA PRO A 102 -5.06 12.71 -15.56
C PRO A 102 -4.80 11.77 -16.74
N GLY A 103 -3.53 11.43 -16.99
CA GLY A 103 -3.15 10.53 -18.09
C GLY A 103 -3.55 9.09 -17.83
N ILE A 104 -3.35 8.62 -16.60
CA ILE A 104 -3.76 7.27 -16.17
C ILE A 104 -5.28 7.15 -16.17
N GLU A 105 -6.00 8.14 -15.67
CA GLU A 105 -7.46 8.22 -15.72
C GLU A 105 -7.97 8.14 -17.16
N TRP A 106 -7.40 8.93 -18.07
CA TRP A 106 -7.73 8.85 -19.49
C TRP A 106 -7.48 7.44 -20.06
N MET A 107 -6.37 6.79 -19.70
CA MET A 107 -6.08 5.42 -20.15
C MET A 107 -7.03 4.37 -19.55
N LEU A 108 -7.47 4.54 -18.30
CA LEU A 108 -8.46 3.65 -17.68
C LEU A 108 -9.79 3.69 -18.41
N ILE A 109 -10.20 4.86 -18.89
CA ILE A 109 -11.46 5.04 -19.64
C ILE A 109 -11.30 4.60 -21.11
N ASN A 110 -10.24 5.06 -21.78
CA ASN A 110 -10.10 4.94 -23.24
C ASN A 110 -9.34 3.70 -23.69
N GLN A 111 -8.46 3.15 -22.84
CA GLN A 111 -7.57 2.03 -23.14
C GLN A 111 -7.46 1.03 -21.96
N PRO A 112 -8.57 0.57 -21.35
CA PRO A 112 -8.57 -0.23 -20.13
C PRO A 112 -7.73 -1.51 -20.27
N VAL A 113 -7.88 -2.24 -21.37
CA VAL A 113 -7.14 -3.50 -21.58
C VAL A 113 -5.63 -3.27 -21.59
N LEU A 114 -5.15 -2.17 -22.19
CA LEU A 114 -3.71 -1.87 -22.25
C LEU A 114 -3.15 -1.51 -20.87
N ILE A 115 -3.81 -0.61 -20.14
CA ILE A 115 -3.33 -0.17 -18.83
C ILE A 115 -3.37 -1.33 -17.82
N TRP A 116 -4.46 -2.11 -17.79
CA TRP A 116 -4.55 -3.28 -16.93
C TRP A 116 -3.54 -4.36 -17.32
N SER A 117 -3.29 -4.60 -18.62
CA SER A 117 -2.25 -5.54 -19.06
C SER A 117 -0.85 -5.12 -18.63
N PHE A 118 -0.55 -3.82 -18.70
CA PHE A 118 0.73 -3.28 -18.26
C PHE A 118 0.97 -3.54 -16.76
N PHE A 119 -0.01 -3.18 -15.91
CA PHE A 119 0.12 -3.40 -14.46
C PHE A 119 0.05 -4.87 -14.08
N PHE A 120 -0.75 -5.69 -14.77
CA PHE A 120 -0.75 -7.14 -14.61
C PHE A 120 0.64 -7.73 -14.87
N GLY A 121 1.29 -7.32 -15.98
CA GLY A 121 2.66 -7.71 -16.29
C GLY A 121 3.67 -7.24 -15.23
N LEU A 122 3.52 -6.02 -14.72
CA LEU A 122 4.37 -5.49 -13.65
C LEU A 122 4.23 -6.31 -12.37
N VAL A 123 3.01 -6.63 -11.93
CA VAL A 123 2.78 -7.46 -10.73
C VAL A 123 3.28 -8.89 -10.95
N LEU A 124 3.10 -9.48 -12.14
CA LEU A 124 3.70 -10.77 -12.49
C LEU A 124 5.24 -10.75 -12.35
N ALA A 125 5.90 -9.76 -12.93
CA ALA A 125 7.34 -9.58 -12.79
C ALA A 125 7.74 -9.42 -11.32
N SER A 126 6.93 -8.70 -10.56
CA SER A 126 7.11 -8.51 -9.11
C SER A 126 7.06 -9.84 -8.36
N ILE A 127 6.06 -10.69 -8.64
CA ILE A 127 5.93 -12.01 -8.01
C ILE A 127 7.19 -12.83 -8.23
N VAL A 128 7.73 -12.84 -9.46
CA VAL A 128 8.97 -13.56 -9.79
C VAL A 128 10.13 -13.00 -8.96
N ILE A 129 10.36 -11.68 -8.98
CA ILE A 129 11.46 -11.03 -8.26
C ILE A 129 11.35 -11.27 -6.75
N VAL A 130 10.17 -11.08 -6.16
CA VAL A 130 9.95 -11.29 -4.73
C VAL A 130 10.18 -12.75 -4.32
N SER A 131 9.70 -13.70 -5.14
CA SER A 131 9.88 -15.14 -4.87
C SER A 131 11.35 -15.55 -4.83
N THR A 132 12.24 -14.85 -5.56
CA THR A 132 13.69 -15.10 -5.49
C THR A 132 14.34 -14.65 -4.17
N ARG A 133 13.69 -13.80 -3.38
CA ARG A 133 14.20 -13.36 -2.06
C ARG A 133 13.96 -14.39 -0.96
N ILE A 134 13.21 -15.45 -1.24
CA ILE A 134 12.99 -16.58 -0.33
C ILE A 134 14.25 -17.47 -0.36
N ARG A 135 14.98 -17.54 0.76
CA ARG A 135 16.29 -18.21 0.78
C ARG A 135 16.18 -19.72 0.61
N ARG A 136 15.17 -20.35 1.24
CA ARG A 136 14.94 -21.80 1.16
C ARG A 136 13.45 -22.11 1.06
N TRP A 137 13.08 -22.82 0.01
CA TRP A 137 11.74 -23.38 -0.13
C TRP A 137 11.58 -24.61 0.77
N SER A 138 10.47 -24.65 1.50
CA SER A 138 10.03 -25.80 2.29
C SER A 138 8.51 -25.84 2.32
N ALA A 139 7.93 -26.95 2.78
CA ALA A 139 6.47 -27.11 2.86
C ALA A 139 5.78 -25.92 3.56
N SER A 140 6.32 -25.42 4.68
CA SER A 140 5.77 -24.25 5.37
C SER A 140 5.75 -22.96 4.55
N ARG A 141 6.72 -22.72 3.66
CA ARG A 141 6.76 -21.52 2.80
C ARG A 141 5.77 -21.65 1.65
N PHE A 142 5.61 -22.85 1.09
CA PHE A 142 4.55 -23.12 0.12
C PHE A 142 3.16 -22.95 0.73
N ILE A 143 2.94 -23.43 1.96
CA ILE A 143 1.70 -23.22 2.70
C ILE A 143 1.46 -21.72 2.91
N ALA A 144 2.48 -20.97 3.34
CA ALA A 144 2.37 -19.53 3.54
C ALA A 144 2.02 -18.76 2.26
N LEU A 145 2.61 -19.15 1.11
CA LEU A 145 2.29 -18.59 -0.20
C LEU A 145 0.87 -18.93 -0.64
N PHE A 146 0.44 -20.18 -0.46
CA PHE A 146 -0.90 -20.62 -0.82
C PHE A 146 -1.97 -19.92 0.04
N LEU A 147 -1.78 -19.85 1.36
CA LEU A 147 -2.68 -19.15 2.27
C LEU A 147 -2.73 -17.66 1.95
N GLY A 148 -1.59 -17.02 1.69
CA GLY A 148 -1.56 -15.63 1.23
C GLY A 148 -2.38 -15.43 -0.04
N THR A 149 -2.15 -16.28 -1.04
CA THR A 149 -2.89 -16.26 -2.32
C THR A 149 -4.39 -16.41 -2.09
N ALA A 150 -4.81 -17.41 -1.32
CA ALA A 150 -6.22 -17.67 -1.04
C ALA A 150 -6.89 -16.49 -0.31
N VAL A 151 -6.22 -15.91 0.69
CA VAL A 151 -6.74 -14.76 1.44
C VAL A 151 -6.88 -13.54 0.55
N ALA A 152 -5.84 -13.16 -0.21
CA ALA A 152 -5.93 -12.00 -1.10
C ALA A 152 -6.98 -12.22 -2.20
N TYR A 153 -7.01 -13.39 -2.83
CA TYR A 153 -8.00 -13.73 -3.85
C TYR A 153 -9.44 -13.67 -3.31
N TRP A 154 -9.65 -14.09 -2.07
CA TRP A 154 -10.93 -14.01 -1.39
C TRP A 154 -11.31 -12.57 -1.08
N VAL A 155 -10.40 -11.78 -0.48
CA VAL A 155 -10.62 -10.36 -0.13
C VAL A 155 -10.95 -9.53 -1.37
N VAL A 156 -10.21 -9.69 -2.45
CA VAL A 156 -10.45 -9.01 -3.74
C VAL A 156 -11.80 -9.40 -4.37
N GLY A 157 -12.31 -10.58 -4.02
CA GLY A 157 -13.62 -11.04 -4.50
C GLY A 157 -14.81 -10.62 -3.66
N LEU A 158 -14.60 -9.91 -2.54
CA LEU A 158 -15.68 -9.46 -1.69
C LEU A 158 -16.49 -8.38 -2.41
N VAL A 159 -17.79 -8.37 -2.14
CA VAL A 159 -18.67 -7.28 -2.58
C VAL A 159 -18.63 -6.15 -1.55
N PRO A 160 -18.74 -4.88 -1.98
CA PRO A 160 -18.86 -3.75 -1.08
C PRO A 160 -20.03 -3.91 -0.10
N VAL A 161 -19.81 -3.55 1.16
CA VAL A 161 -20.85 -3.55 2.19
C VAL A 161 -21.11 -2.15 2.70
N GLN A 162 -22.35 -1.86 3.07
CA GLN A 162 -22.67 -0.63 3.80
C GLN A 162 -22.27 -0.77 5.26
N THR A 163 -21.57 0.22 5.78
CA THR A 163 -21.04 0.22 7.15
C THR A 163 -21.41 1.50 7.89
N PRO A 164 -21.47 1.50 9.23
CA PRO A 164 -21.87 2.68 10.01
C PRO A 164 -20.92 3.87 9.84
N ASP A 165 -21.43 5.10 9.79
CA ASP A 165 -20.64 6.35 9.71
C ASP A 165 -20.22 6.88 11.10
N THR A 166 -20.09 6.00 12.09
CA THR A 166 -19.72 6.38 13.45
C THR A 166 -18.21 6.63 13.57
N TRP A 167 -17.81 7.58 14.42
CA TRP A 167 -16.41 7.99 14.63
C TRP A 167 -15.43 6.81 14.80
N TRP A 168 -15.81 5.78 15.56
CA TRP A 168 -14.95 4.61 15.81
C TRP A 168 -14.80 3.73 14.56
N PHE A 169 -15.84 3.65 13.72
CA PHE A 169 -15.80 2.89 12.48
C PHE A 169 -15.01 3.65 11.40
N LEU A 170 -15.09 4.99 11.39
CA LEU A 170 -14.22 5.82 10.54
C LEU A 170 -12.74 5.64 10.91
N MET A 171 -12.41 5.63 12.21
CA MET A 171 -11.06 5.30 12.68
C MET A 171 -10.64 3.89 12.23
N LEU A 172 -11.48 2.88 12.43
CA LEU A 172 -11.19 1.50 12.00
C LEU A 172 -10.97 1.41 10.48
N SER A 173 -11.79 2.09 9.71
CA SER A 173 -11.70 2.12 8.24
C SER A 173 -10.38 2.74 7.79
N GLY A 174 -9.99 3.87 8.37
CA GLY A 174 -8.69 4.50 8.11
C GLY A 174 -7.52 3.58 8.48
N ALA A 175 -7.61 2.89 9.62
CA ALA A 175 -6.60 1.95 10.08
C ALA A 175 -6.43 0.76 9.12
N ILE A 176 -7.52 0.12 8.69
CA ILE A 176 -7.45 -1.04 7.79
C ILE A 176 -6.97 -0.59 6.40
N ALA A 177 -7.50 0.52 5.88
CA ALA A 177 -7.14 1.02 4.55
C ALA A 177 -5.65 1.37 4.42
N ILE A 178 -5.05 2.05 5.42
CA ILE A 178 -3.62 2.36 5.37
C ILE A 178 -2.75 1.10 5.52
N CYS A 179 -3.18 0.12 6.32
CA CYS A 179 -2.47 -1.15 6.46
C CYS A 179 -2.47 -1.92 5.13
N ALA A 180 -3.61 -1.93 4.44
CA ALA A 180 -3.75 -2.50 3.12
C ALA A 180 -2.87 -1.77 2.11
N MET A 181 -2.89 -0.43 2.07
CA MET A 181 -2.07 0.36 1.13
C MET A 181 -0.56 0.07 1.24
N ILE A 182 -0.09 -0.29 2.43
CA ILE A 182 1.31 -0.67 2.62
C ILE A 182 1.58 -2.13 2.30
N LEU A 183 0.58 -3.00 2.36
CA LEU A 183 0.74 -4.42 2.08
C LEU A 183 0.86 -4.66 0.56
N PRO A 184 1.93 -5.30 0.06
CA PRO A 184 2.04 -5.68 -1.34
C PRO A 184 0.84 -6.52 -1.80
N GLY A 185 0.29 -6.15 -2.95
CA GLY A 185 -0.86 -6.85 -3.55
C GLY A 185 -2.23 -6.51 -2.97
N ILE A 186 -2.40 -5.59 -2.02
CA ILE A 186 -3.75 -5.15 -1.61
C ILE A 186 -3.83 -3.63 -1.71
N SER A 187 -4.81 -3.10 -2.46
CA SER A 187 -4.99 -1.65 -2.58
C SER A 187 -5.80 -1.08 -1.41
N GLY A 188 -5.32 0.01 -0.81
CA GLY A 188 -6.02 0.68 0.29
C GLY A 188 -7.32 1.35 -0.15
N SER A 189 -7.36 1.92 -1.36
CA SER A 189 -8.58 2.51 -1.93
C SER A 189 -9.64 1.44 -2.21
N PHE A 190 -9.24 0.26 -2.69
CA PHE A 190 -10.13 -0.88 -2.85
C PHE A 190 -10.74 -1.33 -1.52
N ILE A 191 -9.93 -1.42 -0.45
CA ILE A 191 -10.46 -1.72 0.89
C ILE A 191 -11.45 -0.65 1.37
N MET A 192 -11.22 0.64 1.08
CA MET A 192 -12.21 1.69 1.41
C MET A 192 -13.51 1.53 0.64
N VAL A 193 -13.47 1.08 -0.62
CA VAL A 193 -14.66 0.74 -1.40
C VAL A 193 -15.38 -0.45 -0.78
N LEU A 194 -14.66 -1.51 -0.40
CA LEU A 194 -15.25 -2.68 0.26
C LEU A 194 -15.97 -2.33 1.58
N LEU A 195 -15.39 -1.40 2.35
CA LEU A 195 -16.00 -0.89 3.57
C LEU A 195 -17.12 0.12 3.33
N GLY A 196 -17.42 0.48 2.08
CA GLY A 196 -18.43 1.48 1.73
C GLY A 196 -18.06 2.91 2.15
N LYS A 197 -16.78 3.18 2.41
CA LYS A 197 -16.28 4.48 2.91
C LYS A 197 -15.63 5.37 1.87
N TYR A 198 -15.38 4.85 0.68
CA TYR A 198 -14.74 5.62 -0.40
C TYR A 198 -15.53 6.90 -0.72
N HIS A 199 -16.81 6.78 -1.10
CA HIS A 199 -17.66 7.93 -1.40
C HIS A 199 -17.89 8.83 -0.17
N PHE A 200 -18.04 8.23 1.02
CA PHE A 200 -18.17 8.99 2.26
C PHE A 200 -16.99 9.95 2.47
N PHE A 201 -15.74 9.48 2.29
CA PHE A 201 -14.56 10.32 2.48
C PHE A 201 -14.38 11.35 1.36
N ILE A 202 -14.72 11.02 0.11
CA ILE A 202 -14.74 12.01 -0.98
C ILE A 202 -15.73 13.14 -0.67
N ASN A 203 -16.94 12.81 -0.21
CA ASN A 203 -17.93 13.80 0.20
C ASN A 203 -17.44 14.61 1.40
N ALA A 204 -16.84 13.97 2.41
CA ALA A 204 -16.26 14.66 3.56
C ALA A 204 -15.16 15.67 3.16
N ILE A 205 -14.35 15.37 2.13
CA ILE A 205 -13.37 16.34 1.59
C ILE A 205 -14.09 17.52 0.93
N ASN A 206 -15.07 17.26 0.07
CA ASN A 206 -15.81 18.28 -0.67
C ASN A 206 -16.59 19.22 0.27
N GLU A 207 -17.23 18.65 1.30
CA GLU A 207 -18.00 19.37 2.31
C GLU A 207 -17.13 19.93 3.44
N ARG A 208 -15.82 19.64 3.44
CA ARG A 208 -14.86 20.04 4.48
C ARG A 208 -15.25 19.53 5.88
N ASP A 209 -15.78 18.32 5.98
CA ASP A 209 -15.99 17.62 7.24
C ASP A 209 -14.66 17.13 7.82
N PHE A 210 -13.94 18.09 8.41
CA PHE A 210 -12.65 17.85 9.05
C PHE A 210 -12.75 16.91 10.25
N ALA A 211 -13.93 16.76 10.88
CA ALA A 211 -14.10 15.87 12.02
C ALA A 211 -14.02 14.41 11.58
N SER A 212 -14.78 14.03 10.56
CA SER A 212 -14.75 12.69 9.97
C SER A 212 -13.37 12.34 9.40
N LEU A 213 -12.74 13.29 8.70
CA LEU A 213 -11.38 13.12 8.17
C LEU A 213 -10.34 12.98 9.29
N ALA A 214 -10.48 13.73 10.39
CA ALA A 214 -9.59 13.61 11.54
C ALA A 214 -9.71 12.24 12.21
N PHE A 215 -10.93 11.71 12.39
CA PHE A 215 -11.12 10.36 12.93
C PHE A 215 -10.44 9.31 12.04
N ALA A 216 -10.66 9.36 10.73
CA ALA A 216 -10.00 8.46 9.79
C ALA A 216 -8.47 8.60 9.84
N ALA A 217 -7.95 9.83 9.90
CA ALA A 217 -6.51 10.10 9.96
C ALA A 217 -5.86 9.58 11.25
N VAL A 218 -6.52 9.73 12.41
CA VAL A 218 -6.04 9.17 13.67
C VAL A 218 -6.02 7.65 13.62
N GLY A 219 -7.09 7.04 13.09
CA GLY A 219 -7.16 5.61 12.85
C GLY A 219 -6.04 5.11 11.95
N ALA A 220 -5.82 5.80 10.82
CA ALA A 220 -4.73 5.50 9.90
C ALA A 220 -3.37 5.61 10.58
N ALA A 221 -3.08 6.68 11.33
CA ALA A 221 -1.80 6.84 12.03
C ALA A 221 -1.53 5.69 13.03
N ILE A 222 -2.53 5.32 13.83
CA ILE A 222 -2.42 4.22 14.80
C ILE A 222 -2.25 2.88 14.08
N GLY A 223 -3.07 2.61 13.06
CA GLY A 223 -3.03 1.39 12.26
C GLY A 223 -1.67 1.22 11.59
N LEU A 224 -1.21 2.27 10.91
CA LEU A 224 0.08 2.34 10.23
C LEU A 224 1.25 1.99 11.16
N VAL A 225 1.35 2.66 12.31
CA VAL A 225 2.45 2.44 13.25
C VAL A 225 2.39 1.04 13.85
N THR A 226 1.20 0.59 14.26
CA THR A 226 1.02 -0.74 14.85
C THR A 226 1.35 -1.85 13.85
N PHE A 227 0.86 -1.71 12.62
CA PHE A 227 1.12 -2.66 11.54
C PHE A 227 2.60 -2.68 11.15
N ALA A 228 3.26 -1.52 11.04
CA ALA A 228 4.69 -1.46 10.78
C ALA A 228 5.51 -2.17 11.87
N GLN A 229 5.10 -2.10 13.14
CA GLN A 229 5.76 -2.83 14.23
C GLN A 229 5.64 -4.34 14.05
N VAL A 230 4.42 -4.84 13.78
CA VAL A 230 4.14 -6.26 13.54
C VAL A 230 4.90 -6.77 12.33
N LEU A 231 4.81 -6.06 11.20
CA LEU A 231 5.44 -6.48 9.95
C LEU A 231 6.97 -6.45 10.04
N SER A 232 7.54 -5.43 10.69
CA SER A 232 8.97 -5.37 10.95
C SER A 232 9.45 -6.50 11.88
N TRP A 233 8.64 -6.92 12.85
CA TRP A 233 8.93 -8.09 13.68
C TRP A 233 8.86 -9.39 12.85
N LEU A 234 7.88 -9.52 11.97
CA LEU A 234 7.74 -10.65 11.04
C LEU A 234 8.96 -10.77 10.13
N PHE A 235 9.43 -9.68 9.51
CA PHE A 235 10.65 -9.72 8.69
C PHE A 235 11.89 -10.17 9.47
N ARG A 236 12.08 -9.69 10.71
CA ARG A 236 13.24 -10.08 11.52
C ARG A 236 13.20 -11.53 11.98
N ARG A 237 12.02 -12.07 12.31
CA ARG A 237 11.90 -13.40 12.94
C ARG A 237 11.52 -14.51 11.96
N TYR A 238 10.72 -14.18 10.96
CA TYR A 238 10.07 -15.12 10.03
C TYR A 238 10.24 -14.70 8.56
N HIS A 239 11.33 -14.01 8.22
CA HIS A 239 11.63 -13.45 6.89
C HIS A 239 11.05 -14.24 5.72
N ASP A 240 11.51 -15.48 5.47
CA ASP A 240 11.11 -16.28 4.31
C ASP A 240 9.60 -16.61 4.28
N ILE A 241 8.97 -16.79 5.45
CA ILE A 241 7.52 -17.01 5.55
C ILE A 241 6.79 -15.72 5.20
N THR A 242 7.23 -14.58 5.75
CA THR A 242 6.65 -13.26 5.44
C THR A 242 6.75 -12.95 3.96
N VAL A 243 7.94 -13.12 3.35
CA VAL A 243 8.15 -12.91 1.91
C VAL A 243 7.27 -13.85 1.09
N ALA A 244 7.14 -15.13 1.47
CA ALA A 244 6.27 -16.07 0.79
C ALA A 244 4.78 -15.68 0.88
N THR A 245 4.31 -15.21 2.05
CA THR A 245 2.94 -14.72 2.21
C THR A 245 2.70 -13.45 1.37
N LEU A 246 3.64 -12.51 1.33
CA LEU A 246 3.53 -11.31 0.51
C LEU A 246 3.52 -11.64 -0.99
N ALA A 247 4.37 -12.56 -1.44
CA ALA A 247 4.30 -13.08 -2.80
C ALA A 247 2.93 -13.73 -3.09
N GLY A 248 2.39 -14.47 -2.12
CA GLY A 248 1.02 -15.00 -2.18
C GLY A 248 -0.04 -13.91 -2.35
N PHE A 249 0.02 -12.84 -1.55
CA PHE A 249 -0.92 -11.72 -1.69
C PHE A 249 -0.86 -11.09 -3.09
N MET A 250 0.34 -10.91 -3.64
CA MET A 250 0.53 -10.41 -5.00
C MET A 250 -0.04 -11.37 -6.06
N ILE A 251 0.06 -12.69 -5.87
CA ILE A 251 -0.57 -13.68 -6.77
C ILE A 251 -2.09 -13.58 -6.68
N GLY A 252 -2.65 -13.52 -5.47
CA GLY A 252 -4.09 -13.43 -5.27
C GLY A 252 -4.69 -12.14 -5.86
N SER A 253 -3.93 -11.04 -5.82
CA SER A 253 -4.34 -9.73 -6.35
C SER A 253 -4.33 -9.64 -7.87
N LEU A 254 -3.72 -10.60 -8.57
CA LEU A 254 -3.81 -10.70 -10.03
C LEU A 254 -5.26 -10.80 -10.51
N ARG A 255 -6.17 -11.28 -9.66
CA ARG A 255 -7.61 -11.27 -9.91
C ARG A 255 -8.15 -9.85 -10.07
N GLU A 256 -7.70 -8.90 -9.26
CA GLU A 256 -8.18 -7.51 -9.24
C GLU A 256 -7.76 -6.78 -10.51
N ILE A 257 -6.53 -7.01 -10.96
CA ILE A 257 -5.91 -6.28 -12.07
C ILE A 257 -5.97 -7.04 -13.39
N TRP A 258 -6.86 -8.03 -13.50
CA TRP A 258 -7.03 -8.83 -14.70
C TRP A 258 -7.48 -7.95 -15.88
N PRO A 259 -6.86 -8.04 -17.08
CA PRO A 259 -7.09 -7.06 -18.14
C PRO A 259 -8.47 -7.10 -18.81
N TRP A 260 -9.12 -8.25 -18.82
CA TRP A 260 -10.38 -8.45 -19.52
C TRP A 260 -11.53 -8.53 -18.52
N LYS A 261 -12.29 -7.44 -18.43
CA LYS A 261 -13.40 -7.29 -17.49
C LYS A 261 -14.68 -6.92 -18.23
N GLU A 262 -15.80 -7.40 -17.72
CA GLU A 262 -17.14 -7.01 -18.10
C GLU A 262 -17.79 -6.33 -16.89
N THR A 263 -18.17 -5.06 -17.04
CA THR A 263 -18.85 -4.30 -15.98
C THR A 263 -20.30 -4.78 -15.88
N LEU A 264 -20.62 -5.42 -14.76
CA LEU A 264 -21.96 -5.93 -14.44
C LEU A 264 -22.85 -4.84 -13.85
N GLU A 265 -22.28 -3.98 -13.01
CA GLU A 265 -22.98 -2.88 -12.37
C GLU A 265 -22.12 -1.63 -12.41
N SER A 266 -22.74 -0.47 -12.62
CA SER A 266 -22.07 0.82 -12.66
C SER A 266 -22.85 1.87 -11.84
N VAL A 267 -22.13 2.75 -11.15
CA VAL A 267 -22.70 3.93 -10.50
C VAL A 267 -22.29 5.17 -11.26
N VAL A 268 -23.22 6.12 -11.35
CA VAL A 268 -22.91 7.46 -11.84
C VAL A 268 -22.23 8.21 -10.70
N ASP A 269 -20.99 8.63 -10.90
CA ASP A 269 -20.27 9.45 -9.94
C ASP A 269 -20.93 10.85 -9.80
N PRO A 270 -20.54 11.65 -8.80
CA PRO A 270 -21.09 13.00 -8.62
C PRO A 270 -20.85 13.97 -9.79
N VAL A 271 -19.95 13.62 -10.72
CA VAL A 271 -19.58 14.41 -11.91
C VAL A 271 -20.36 13.97 -13.16
N GLY A 272 -21.15 12.88 -13.05
CA GLY A 272 -21.98 12.34 -14.13
C GLY A 272 -21.33 11.21 -14.92
N GLU A 273 -20.17 10.69 -14.50
CA GLU A 273 -19.46 9.61 -15.17
C GLU A 273 -19.90 8.23 -14.67
N ILE A 274 -20.06 7.27 -15.59
CA ILE A 274 -20.42 5.89 -15.27
C ILE A 274 -19.16 5.14 -14.81
N VAL A 275 -19.05 4.89 -13.51
CA VAL A 275 -17.94 4.15 -12.89
C VAL A 275 -18.36 2.71 -12.59
N PRO A 276 -17.58 1.69 -12.99
CA PRO A 276 -17.90 0.30 -12.68
C PRO A 276 -17.88 0.04 -11.16
N LEU A 277 -18.98 -0.51 -10.63
CA LEU A 277 -19.11 -0.98 -9.24
C LEU A 277 -18.71 -2.44 -9.11
N VAL A 278 -19.13 -3.26 -10.08
CA VAL A 278 -18.92 -4.70 -10.08
C VAL A 278 -18.41 -5.11 -11.45
N ASP A 279 -17.19 -5.62 -11.51
CA ASP A 279 -16.59 -6.19 -12.70
C ASP A 279 -16.52 -7.72 -12.62
N ARG A 280 -16.81 -8.38 -13.73
CA ARG A 280 -16.58 -9.82 -13.92
C ARG A 280 -15.37 -10.04 -14.83
N ASN A 281 -14.40 -10.81 -14.34
CA ASN A 281 -13.29 -11.23 -15.18
C ASN A 281 -13.77 -12.19 -16.28
N ILE A 282 -13.47 -11.86 -17.53
CA ILE A 282 -13.76 -12.67 -18.71
C ILE A 282 -12.43 -13.07 -19.38
N LEU A 283 -12.50 -14.04 -20.30
CA LEU A 283 -11.35 -14.39 -21.13
C LEU A 283 -11.28 -13.42 -22.33
N PRO A 284 -10.07 -13.19 -22.88
CA PRO A 284 -9.96 -12.48 -24.16
C PRO A 284 -10.81 -13.18 -25.22
N ALA A 285 -11.55 -12.38 -26.00
CA ALA A 285 -12.16 -12.87 -27.22
C ALA A 285 -11.01 -13.28 -28.17
N LEU A 286 -10.92 -14.58 -28.47
CA LEU A 286 -9.98 -15.15 -29.42
C LEU A 286 -10.39 -14.82 -30.87
#